data_AF-A0A284RXK2-F1
#
_entry.id   AF-A0A284RXK2-F1
#
_cell.length_a   1.000
_cell.length_b   1.000
_cell.length_c   1.000
_cell.angle_alpha   90.00
_cell.angle_beta   90.00
_cell.angle_gamma   90.00
#
_symmetry.space_group_name_H-M   'P 1'
#
loop_
_entity.id
_entity.type
_entity.pdbx_description
1 polymer ?
#
loop_
_entity_poly.entity_id
_entity_poly.type
_entity_poly.pdbx_seq_one_letter_code
_entity_poly.pdbx_strand_id
1 'polypeptide(L)'
;MLCLRADIDDHEEVASILPSNLIWSHPVFGAHPPDAMPVIVVLDNLEAIKPEQINDPWDFFRELEALKRIEEDYSERVKAKLKLRSTMPKRVTSGDGGSNSASEYVILQIDPVASLAGLADPKATEACKVLMLKKYVACITWIVPPFHGAEYISVSFTLVSSGIGDGVTTKFLLPEMSIPIHPNTSHPLSRPSLMPSKGLPWKNCYQSTQLGSEVRCKNSHILGTPWPPAKYGSPSQESVRLQMLSSEDGNWRRRLFSDTQAAERISENKDKDNDDSTNAPRNADVEIDVHVPLTKMSVFFHLWRALLGRVVELFDCVTDSASVFSNDASSICSEDEGGMYLFGPPPSDTMPVAVLERFNISPG
;
A
#
# COMPACT_ATOMS: atom_id res chain seq x y z
N MET A 1 -23.55 50.08 -26.63
CA MET A 1 -22.94 50.55 -25.37
C MET A 1 -23.75 49.95 -24.23
N LEU A 2 -23.43 48.73 -23.81
CA LEU A 2 -24.07 48.00 -22.73
C LEU A 2 -22.93 47.35 -21.95
N CYS A 3 -22.64 47.87 -20.76
CA CYS A 3 -21.64 47.33 -19.85
C CYS A 3 -22.33 46.33 -18.92
N LEU A 4 -21.99 45.05 -19.06
CA LEU A 4 -22.23 44.05 -18.02
C LEU A 4 -20.95 43.95 -17.19
N ARG A 5 -21.02 44.45 -15.95
CA ARG A 5 -20.07 44.12 -14.89
C ARG A 5 -20.50 42.78 -14.31
N ALA A 6 -19.67 41.76 -14.47
CA ALA A 6 -19.73 40.56 -13.65
C ALA A 6 -18.69 40.77 -12.54
N ASP A 7 -19.17 40.91 -11.31
CA ASP A 7 -18.35 40.76 -10.12
C ASP A 7 -18.05 39.26 -9.98
N ILE A 8 -16.77 38.91 -10.15
CA ILE A 8 -16.25 37.58 -9.84
C ILE A 8 -15.83 37.64 -8.38
N ASP A 9 -16.64 37.02 -7.51
CA ASP A 9 -16.28 36.77 -6.12
C ASP A 9 -15.11 35.77 -6.10
N ASP A 10 -13.92 36.27 -5.77
CA ASP A 10 -12.74 35.47 -5.43
C ASP A 10 -12.94 34.85 -4.03
N HIS A 11 -13.84 33.89 -3.91
CA HIS A 11 -13.77 32.93 -2.83
C HIS A 11 -12.77 31.85 -3.23
N GLU A 12 -11.50 32.05 -2.87
CA GLU A 12 -10.55 30.95 -2.70
C GLU A 12 -11.12 30.00 -1.65
N GLU A 13 -11.94 29.05 -2.10
CA GLU A 13 -12.25 27.84 -1.39
C GLU A 13 -10.92 27.11 -1.21
N VAL A 14 -10.27 27.36 -0.06
CA VAL A 14 -9.14 26.60 0.42
C VAL A 14 -9.63 25.17 0.53
N ALA A 15 -9.44 24.39 -0.53
CA ALA A 15 -9.66 22.96 -0.51
C ALA A 15 -8.75 22.43 0.60
N SER A 16 -9.33 22.22 1.78
CA SER A 16 -8.66 21.65 2.94
C SER A 16 -8.08 20.33 2.50
N ILE A 17 -6.78 20.35 2.18
CA ILE A 17 -6.01 19.20 1.80
C ILE A 17 -6.08 18.27 3.01
N LEU A 18 -6.97 17.28 2.93
CA LEU A 18 -7.19 16.35 4.02
C LEU A 18 -5.83 15.72 4.38
N PRO A 19 -5.48 15.59 5.67
CA PRO A 19 -4.27 14.90 6.11
C PRO A 19 -4.21 13.42 5.65
N SER A 20 -5.29 12.88 5.09
CA SER A 20 -5.37 11.56 4.47
C SER A 20 -4.57 11.39 3.17
N ASN A 21 -4.04 12.47 2.57
CA ASN A 21 -3.17 12.37 1.39
C ASN A 21 -1.73 11.89 1.71
N LEU A 22 -1.41 11.64 2.98
CA LEU A 22 -0.05 11.24 3.41
C LEU A 22 0.24 9.75 3.30
N ILE A 23 -0.73 8.90 2.91
CA ILE A 23 -0.47 7.49 2.64
C ILE A 23 -1.05 7.13 1.27
N TRP A 24 -0.44 7.71 0.23
CA TRP A 24 -0.43 7.22 -1.16
C TRP A 24 -1.77 6.65 -1.68
N SER A 25 -2.89 7.37 -1.46
CA SER A 25 -4.01 7.24 -2.38
C SER A 25 -3.47 7.62 -3.75
N HIS A 26 -3.50 6.69 -4.72
CA HIS A 26 -3.07 6.92 -6.10
C HIS A 26 -3.40 8.37 -6.51
N PRO A 27 -2.45 9.16 -7.02
CA PRO A 27 -2.76 10.49 -7.48
C PRO A 27 -3.68 10.34 -8.68
N VAL A 28 -4.99 10.45 -8.45
CA VAL A 28 -5.99 10.69 -9.50
C VAL A 28 -5.68 12.02 -10.21
N PHE A 29 -4.87 12.89 -9.60
CA PHE A 29 -4.35 14.10 -10.23
C PHE A 29 -2.87 14.35 -9.90
N GLY A 30 -2.04 14.35 -10.96
CA GLY A 30 -0.63 14.75 -10.93
C GLY A 30 0.33 13.59 -10.69
N ALA A 31 0.71 12.87 -11.76
CA ALA A 31 1.81 11.92 -11.69
C ALA A 31 3.06 12.64 -11.17
N HIS A 32 3.57 12.23 -10.01
CA HIS A 32 4.95 12.53 -9.66
C HIS A 32 5.83 12.01 -10.81
N PRO A 33 6.89 12.75 -11.20
CA PRO A 33 7.90 12.16 -12.09
C PRO A 33 8.29 10.81 -11.48
N PRO A 34 8.39 9.73 -12.28
CA PRO A 34 8.75 8.40 -11.79
C PRO A 34 9.99 8.43 -10.87
N ASP A 35 10.86 9.43 -11.04
CA ASP A 35 12.07 9.64 -10.24
C ASP A 35 11.87 10.16 -8.81
N ALA A 36 10.67 10.54 -8.38
CA ALA A 36 10.44 11.03 -7.01
C ALA A 36 10.11 9.90 -6.00
N MET A 37 9.88 8.66 -6.48
CA MET A 37 9.62 7.54 -5.58
C MET A 37 10.91 7.06 -4.92
N PRO A 38 10.89 6.74 -3.62
CA PRO A 38 12.07 6.20 -2.92
C PRO A 38 12.48 4.87 -3.54
N VAL A 39 13.79 4.63 -3.57
CA VAL A 39 14.39 3.38 -4.06
C VAL A 39 14.59 2.44 -2.89
N ILE A 40 14.20 1.18 -3.08
CA ILE A 40 14.45 0.08 -2.15
C ILE A 40 15.38 -0.96 -2.76
N VAL A 41 16.07 -1.67 -1.88
CA VAL A 41 16.74 -2.93 -2.16
C VAL A 41 15.84 -4.05 -1.65
N VAL A 42 15.50 -4.98 -2.54
CA VAL A 42 14.76 -6.20 -2.21
C VAL A 42 15.77 -7.30 -1.86
N LEU A 43 15.56 -7.99 -0.75
CA LEU A 43 16.39 -9.08 -0.26
C LEU A 43 15.53 -10.35 -0.15
N ASP A 44 15.95 -11.43 -0.82
CA ASP A 44 15.10 -12.61 -1.04
C ASP A 44 15.15 -13.63 0.11
N ASN A 45 16.09 -13.48 1.06
CA ASN A 45 16.32 -14.47 2.10
C ASN A 45 15.65 -14.11 3.44
N LEU A 46 14.36 -14.42 3.56
CA LEU A 46 13.60 -14.25 4.83
C LEU A 46 14.25 -15.01 6.01
N GLU A 47 14.86 -16.17 5.76
CA GLU A 47 15.45 -17.02 6.81
C GLU A 47 16.73 -16.43 7.40
N ALA A 48 17.35 -15.45 6.73
CA ALA A 48 18.55 -14.77 7.22
C ALA A 48 18.26 -13.75 8.32
N ILE A 49 16.99 -13.35 8.50
CA ILE A 49 16.61 -12.32 9.47
C ILE A 49 15.93 -12.96 10.68
N LYS A 50 16.47 -12.66 11.86
CA LYS A 50 15.82 -13.04 13.11
C LYS A 50 14.61 -12.13 13.37
N PRO A 51 13.54 -12.62 14.02
CA PRO A 51 12.35 -11.81 14.25
C PRO A 51 12.64 -10.51 15.02
N GLU A 52 13.65 -10.49 15.89
CA GLU A 52 14.05 -9.29 16.66
C GLU A 52 14.75 -8.22 15.79
N GLN A 53 15.12 -8.57 14.55
CA GLN A 53 15.74 -7.65 13.59
C GLN A 53 14.72 -7.04 12.63
N ILE A 54 13.45 -7.49 12.67
CA ILE A 54 12.37 -6.87 11.90
C ILE A 54 12.01 -5.56 12.60
N ASN A 55 12.19 -4.45 11.89
CA ASN A 55 11.89 -3.14 12.44
C ASN A 55 10.39 -2.88 12.45
N ASP A 56 9.96 -2.02 13.36
CA ASP A 56 8.59 -1.56 13.42
C ASP A 56 8.18 -0.92 12.08
N PRO A 57 7.06 -1.33 11.47
CA PRO A 57 6.63 -0.78 10.19
C PRO A 57 6.46 0.74 10.15
N TRP A 58 6.24 1.42 11.29
CA TRP A 58 6.17 2.89 11.31
C TRP A 58 7.53 3.54 11.13
N ASP A 59 8.62 2.85 11.47
CA ASP A 59 9.97 3.35 11.18
C ASP A 59 10.18 3.55 9.68
N PHE A 60 9.54 2.74 8.83
CA PHE A 60 9.64 2.89 7.38
C PHE A 60 9.14 4.27 6.95
N PHE A 61 8.00 4.71 7.47
CA PHE A 61 7.45 6.03 7.15
C PHE A 61 8.25 7.17 7.77
N ARG A 62 8.89 6.95 8.93
CA ARG A 62 9.82 7.92 9.51
C ARG A 62 11.06 8.12 8.62
N GLU A 63 11.57 7.04 8.02
CA GLU A 63 12.64 7.11 7.03
C GLU A 63 12.21 7.83 5.75
N LEU A 64 11.00 7.55 5.25
CA LEU A 64 10.46 8.30 4.11
C LEU A 64 10.29 9.79 4.40
N GLU A 65 9.84 10.15 5.61
CA GLU A 65 9.74 11.55 6.01
C GLU A 65 11.13 12.21 6.12
N ALA A 66 12.14 11.49 6.61
CA ALA A 66 13.50 11.97 6.64
C ALA A 66 14.06 12.24 5.23
N LEU A 67 13.80 11.34 4.27
CA LEU A 67 14.15 11.56 2.86
C LEU A 67 13.45 12.79 2.28
N LYS A 68 12.15 12.93 2.54
CA LYS A 68 11.37 14.09 2.09
C LYS A 68 11.93 15.41 2.62
N ARG A 69 12.35 15.45 3.90
CA ARG A 69 13.00 16.64 4.48
C ARG A 69 14.31 17.00 3.78
N ILE A 70 15.11 16.00 3.37
CA ILE A 70 16.36 16.23 2.62
C ILE A 70 16.04 16.81 1.22
N GLU A 71 15.03 16.27 0.55
CA GLU A 71 14.56 16.77 -0.74
C GLU A 71 14.01 18.20 -0.64
N GLU A 72 13.24 18.52 0.40
CA GLU A 72 12.71 19.86 0.68
C GLU A 72 13.84 20.87 0.92
N ASP A 73 14.83 20.54 1.77
CA ASP A 73 16.03 21.37 2.00
C ASP A 73 16.78 21.63 0.67
N TYR A 74 16.89 20.64 -0.20
CA TYR A 74 17.44 20.82 -1.55
C TYR A 74 16.59 21.76 -2.42
N SER A 75 15.28 21.55 -2.47
CA SER A 75 14.34 22.38 -3.24
C SER A 75 14.40 23.84 -2.81
N GLU A 76 14.51 24.11 -1.51
CA GLU A 76 14.68 25.47 -0.98
C GLU A 76 16.00 26.11 -1.43
N ARG A 77 17.12 25.37 -1.37
CA ARG A 77 18.42 25.86 -1.91
C ARG A 77 18.34 26.17 -3.39
N VAL A 78 17.67 25.32 -4.17
CA VAL A 78 17.50 25.52 -5.61
C VAL A 78 16.59 26.71 -5.90
N LYS A 79 15.46 26.86 -5.19
CA LYS A 79 14.57 28.03 -5.31
C LYS A 79 15.26 29.34 -4.96
N ALA A 80 16.09 29.35 -3.91
CA ALA A 80 16.90 30.51 -3.55
C ALA A 80 17.87 30.90 -4.68
N LYS A 81 18.41 29.93 -5.42
CA LYS A 81 19.25 30.15 -6.62
C LYS A 81 18.44 30.54 -7.86
N LEU A 82 17.25 29.95 -8.06
CA LEU A 82 16.41 30.10 -9.25
C LEU A 82 15.48 31.31 -9.22
N LYS A 83 15.27 31.97 -8.07
CA LYS A 83 14.65 33.32 -8.02
C LYS A 83 15.36 34.36 -8.89
N LEU A 84 16.46 34.00 -9.56
CA LEU A 84 17.13 34.78 -10.60
C LEU A 84 16.67 34.50 -12.05
N ARG A 85 15.93 33.42 -12.36
CA ARG A 85 15.57 33.04 -13.75
C ARG A 85 14.29 32.18 -13.79
N SER A 86 13.19 32.73 -14.32
CA SER A 86 11.96 32.01 -14.67
C SER A 86 12.09 31.40 -16.08
N THR A 87 11.30 30.45 -16.60
CA THR A 87 10.33 29.42 -16.14
C THR A 87 10.18 28.46 -17.35
N MET A 88 9.91 27.16 -17.12
CA MET A 88 9.66 26.17 -18.19
C MET A 88 8.45 25.26 -17.84
N PRO A 89 7.72 24.76 -18.85
CA PRO A 89 6.46 24.01 -18.66
C PRO A 89 6.66 22.49 -18.54
N LYS A 90 5.70 21.82 -17.89
CA LYS A 90 5.64 20.36 -17.67
C LYS A 90 4.63 19.67 -18.60
N ARG A 91 4.89 18.40 -18.93
CA ARG A 91 4.02 17.51 -19.70
C ARG A 91 3.86 16.17 -18.98
N VAL A 92 2.72 15.51 -19.16
CA VAL A 92 2.37 14.21 -18.55
C VAL A 92 1.76 13.30 -19.62
N THR A 93 2.01 11.99 -19.51
CA THR A 93 1.27 10.92 -20.19
C THR A 93 1.08 9.74 -19.24
N SER A 94 -0.11 9.14 -19.26
CA SER A 94 -0.50 7.95 -18.49
C SER A 94 -0.78 6.79 -19.45
N GLY A 95 -0.28 5.59 -19.10
CA GLY A 95 -0.61 4.34 -19.78
C GLY A 95 -1.05 3.31 -18.73
N ASP A 96 -2.12 2.57 -19.04
CA ASP A 96 -2.72 1.57 -18.19
C ASP A 96 -2.31 0.17 -18.67
N GLY A 97 -1.80 -0.67 -17.77
CA GLY A 97 -1.22 -1.98 -18.08
C GLY A 97 -1.57 -2.99 -17.00
N GLY A 98 -2.34 -4.01 -17.37
CA GLY A 98 -2.73 -5.10 -16.47
C GLY A 98 -1.52 -5.96 -16.07
N SER A 99 -1.26 -6.03 -14.78
CA SER A 99 -0.20 -6.84 -14.17
C SER A 99 -0.79 -8.12 -13.55
N ASN A 100 -0.27 -9.28 -13.95
CA ASN A 100 -0.50 -10.55 -13.28
C ASN A 100 0.67 -10.81 -12.32
N SER A 101 0.65 -10.26 -11.11
CA SER A 101 1.66 -10.57 -10.09
C SER A 101 1.03 -11.37 -8.94
N ALA A 102 1.51 -12.60 -8.75
CA ALA A 102 1.34 -13.30 -7.48
C ALA A 102 2.05 -12.47 -6.40
N SER A 103 1.40 -12.31 -5.24
CA SER A 103 2.00 -11.52 -4.16
C SER A 103 3.14 -12.31 -3.53
N GLU A 104 4.24 -11.64 -3.19
CA GLU A 104 5.44 -12.28 -2.63
C GLU A 104 5.92 -11.57 -1.38
N TYR A 105 6.27 -12.34 -0.35
CA TYR A 105 6.89 -11.81 0.87
C TYR A 105 8.39 -11.65 0.68
N VAL A 106 8.87 -10.43 0.90
CA VAL A 106 10.27 -10.03 0.74
C VAL A 106 10.75 -9.25 1.96
N ILE A 107 12.07 -9.16 2.10
CA ILE A 107 12.67 -8.12 2.95
C ILE A 107 12.98 -6.92 2.06
N LEU A 108 12.61 -5.73 2.53
CA LEU A 108 12.99 -4.48 1.89
C LEU A 108 13.82 -3.60 2.82
N GLN A 109 14.66 -2.79 2.20
CA GLN A 109 15.50 -1.79 2.84
C GLN A 109 15.52 -0.56 1.93
N ILE A 110 15.30 0.63 2.48
CA ILE A 110 15.40 1.87 1.70
C ILE A 110 16.87 2.10 1.35
N ASP A 111 17.15 2.45 0.09
CA ASP A 111 18.44 2.99 -0.33
C ASP A 111 18.32 4.52 -0.39
N PRO A 112 18.70 5.25 0.67
CA PRO A 112 18.49 6.68 0.73
C PRO A 112 19.35 7.43 -0.31
N VAL A 113 20.52 6.87 -0.67
CA VAL A 113 21.42 7.49 -1.65
C VAL A 113 20.86 7.32 -3.06
N ALA A 114 20.43 6.11 -3.42
CA ALA A 114 19.79 5.88 -4.73
C ALA A 114 18.46 6.64 -4.85
N SER A 115 17.69 6.75 -3.76
CA SER A 115 16.42 7.50 -3.71
C SER A 115 16.59 8.96 -4.13
N LEU A 116 17.70 9.60 -3.75
CA LEU A 116 17.96 11.01 -4.03
C LEU A 116 19.09 11.24 -5.06
N ALA A 117 19.52 10.18 -5.77
CA ALA A 117 20.61 10.27 -6.74
C ALA A 117 20.32 11.29 -7.87
N GLY A 118 19.05 11.41 -8.28
CA GLY A 118 18.59 12.36 -9.30
C GLY A 118 18.76 13.84 -8.91
N LEU A 119 18.97 14.17 -7.63
CA LEU A 119 19.20 15.54 -7.19
C LEU A 119 20.62 16.03 -7.54
N ALA A 120 21.60 15.12 -7.70
CA ALA A 120 23.01 15.42 -7.94
C ALA A 120 23.62 16.45 -6.95
N ASP A 121 23.14 16.46 -5.69
CA ASP A 121 23.56 17.41 -4.65
C ASP A 121 24.42 16.72 -3.57
N PRO A 122 25.71 17.08 -3.44
CA PRO A 122 26.60 16.46 -2.46
C PRO A 122 26.11 16.56 -1.01
N LYS A 123 25.44 17.66 -0.64
CA LYS A 123 24.91 17.86 0.73
C LYS A 123 23.77 16.88 1.01
N ALA A 124 22.85 16.70 0.07
CA ALA A 124 21.79 15.69 0.16
C ALA A 124 22.38 14.28 0.23
N THR A 125 23.39 13.97 -0.58
CA THR A 125 24.09 12.68 -0.53
C THR A 125 24.74 12.41 0.83
N GLU A 126 25.44 13.40 1.41
CA GLU A 126 26.02 13.26 2.75
C GLU A 126 24.94 13.09 3.83
N ALA A 127 23.83 13.82 3.74
CA ALA A 127 22.70 13.64 4.66
C ALA A 127 22.10 12.23 4.57
N CYS A 128 21.96 11.67 3.36
CA CYS A 128 21.48 10.31 3.16
C CYS A 128 22.41 9.25 3.76
N LYS A 129 23.73 9.44 3.72
CA LYS A 129 24.71 8.48 4.28
C LYS A 129 24.61 8.35 5.80
N VAL A 130 24.09 9.37 6.48
CA VAL A 130 23.91 9.37 7.95
C VAL A 130 22.62 8.66 8.35
N LEU A 131 21.68 8.44 7.43
CA LEU A 131 20.45 7.71 7.72
C LEU A 131 20.75 6.25 8.06
N MET A 132 20.20 5.80 9.19
CA MET A 132 20.33 4.42 9.63
C MET A 132 19.48 3.53 8.72
N LEU A 133 20.10 2.52 8.11
CA LEU A 133 19.39 1.60 7.24
C LEU A 133 18.67 0.53 8.06
N LYS A 134 17.35 0.47 7.92
CA LYS A 134 16.52 -0.57 8.56
C LYS A 134 16.00 -1.57 7.56
N LYS A 135 15.61 -2.73 8.09
CA LYS A 135 15.07 -3.85 7.32
C LYS A 135 13.62 -4.10 7.74
N TYR A 136 12.78 -4.28 6.75
CA TYR A 136 11.35 -4.47 6.90
C TYR A 136 10.93 -5.72 6.14
N VAL A 137 9.88 -6.37 6.61
CA VAL A 137 9.23 -7.45 5.86
C VAL A 137 7.98 -6.87 5.20
N ALA A 138 7.78 -7.19 3.93
CA ALA A 138 6.65 -6.69 3.17
C ALA A 138 6.11 -7.76 2.22
N CYS A 139 4.84 -7.64 1.89
CA CYS A 139 4.17 -8.40 0.85
C CYS A 139 4.02 -7.50 -0.38
N ILE A 140 4.70 -7.83 -1.47
CA ILE A 140 4.52 -7.15 -2.75
C ILE A 140 3.12 -7.47 -3.25
N THR A 141 2.29 -6.45 -3.41
CA THR A 141 0.88 -6.61 -3.83
C THR A 141 0.69 -6.29 -5.31
N TRP A 142 1.56 -5.45 -5.87
CA TRP A 142 1.48 -5.03 -7.26
C TRP A 142 2.86 -4.67 -7.79
N ILE A 143 3.14 -5.07 -9.03
CA ILE A 143 4.33 -4.64 -9.78
C ILE A 143 3.83 -3.97 -11.05
N VAL A 144 4.24 -2.72 -11.27
CA VAL A 144 4.03 -2.05 -12.55
C VAL A 144 5.05 -2.62 -13.54
N PRO A 145 4.62 -3.22 -14.66
CA PRO A 145 5.54 -3.78 -15.64
C PRO A 145 6.55 -2.72 -16.11
N PRO A 146 7.86 -3.05 -16.20
CA PRO A 146 8.85 -2.10 -16.70
C PRO A 146 8.52 -1.66 -18.12
N PHE A 147 8.70 -0.37 -18.39
CA PHE A 147 8.97 0.06 -19.77
C PHE A 147 10.32 -0.52 -20.20
N HIS A 148 10.45 -0.92 -21.47
CA HIS A 148 11.71 -1.45 -21.99
C HIS A 148 12.88 -0.47 -21.73
N GLY A 149 13.92 -0.96 -21.07
CA GLY A 149 15.11 -0.17 -20.73
C GLY A 149 15.01 0.65 -19.43
N ALA A 150 13.90 0.56 -18.69
CA ALA A 150 13.80 1.21 -17.38
C ALA A 150 14.75 0.53 -16.37
N GLU A 151 15.62 1.35 -15.74
CA GLU A 151 16.53 0.89 -14.69
C GLU A 151 15.78 0.49 -13.41
N TYR A 152 14.63 1.10 -13.17
CA TYR A 152 13.79 0.88 -11.99
C TYR A 152 12.36 0.50 -12.39
N ILE A 153 11.73 -0.34 -11.57
CA ILE A 153 10.31 -0.67 -11.66
C ILE A 153 9.58 -0.17 -10.42
N SER A 154 8.32 0.24 -10.59
CA SER A 154 7.47 0.62 -9.48
C SER A 154 6.79 -0.60 -8.88
N VAL A 155 6.84 -0.70 -7.56
CA VAL A 155 6.29 -1.81 -6.79
C VAL A 155 5.45 -1.24 -5.66
N SER A 156 4.23 -1.76 -5.52
CA SER A 156 3.37 -1.50 -4.37
C SER A 156 3.45 -2.70 -3.42
N PHE A 157 3.48 -2.41 -2.13
CA PHE A 157 3.53 -3.45 -1.12
C PHE A 157 2.76 -3.04 0.13
N THR A 158 2.57 -4.02 1.02
CA THR A 158 2.03 -3.84 2.38
C THR A 158 3.03 -4.38 3.39
N LEU A 159 3.19 -3.68 4.52
CA LEU A 159 4.17 -4.03 5.54
C LEU A 159 3.66 -5.15 6.46
N VAL A 160 4.62 -5.96 6.92
CA VAL A 160 4.42 -7.03 7.89
C VAL A 160 5.04 -6.61 9.22
N SER A 161 4.28 -6.73 10.31
CA SER A 161 4.75 -6.52 11.68
C SER A 161 4.97 -7.85 12.40
N SER A 162 5.81 -7.80 13.43
CA SER A 162 5.81 -8.81 14.50
C SER A 162 4.82 -8.36 15.57
N GLY A 163 3.77 -9.16 15.80
CA GLY A 163 2.65 -8.81 16.65
C GLY A 163 1.64 -7.88 16.00
N ILE A 164 0.48 -7.75 16.66
CA ILE A 164 -0.52 -6.74 16.33
C ILE A 164 -0.05 -5.43 16.98
N GLY A 165 0.13 -4.38 16.17
CA GLY A 165 0.52 -3.07 16.71
C GLY A 165 -0.63 -2.41 17.47
N ASP A 166 -0.35 -1.40 18.29
CA ASP A 166 -1.35 -0.63 19.05
C ASP A 166 -2.27 0.23 18.18
N GLY A 167 -2.07 0.20 16.85
CA GLY A 167 -2.73 1.10 15.91
C GLY A 167 -2.17 2.52 15.99
N VAL A 168 -2.71 3.40 15.14
CA VAL A 168 -2.41 4.83 15.14
C VAL A 168 -3.73 5.57 14.96
N THR A 169 -4.31 5.98 16.09
CA THR A 169 -5.63 6.65 16.16
C THR A 169 -5.66 7.94 15.33
N THR A 170 -4.58 8.72 15.35
CA THR A 170 -4.45 9.94 14.53
C THR A 170 -4.51 9.69 13.02
N LYS A 171 -4.29 8.44 12.60
CA LYS A 171 -4.38 8.00 11.20
C LYS A 171 -5.59 7.10 10.95
N PHE A 172 -6.46 6.90 11.94
CA PHE A 172 -7.61 6.00 11.89
C PHE A 172 -7.22 4.55 11.56
N LEU A 173 -6.04 4.13 12.02
CA LEU A 173 -5.54 2.78 11.83
C LEU A 173 -5.73 2.01 13.13
N LEU A 174 -6.57 0.99 13.07
CA LEU A 174 -6.86 0.15 14.22
C LEU A 174 -6.01 -1.13 14.17
N PRO A 175 -5.63 -1.72 15.32
CA PRO A 175 -4.97 -3.02 15.39
C PRO A 175 -5.70 -4.09 14.55
N GLU A 176 -7.03 -4.05 14.58
CA GLU A 176 -7.93 -4.97 13.89
C GLU A 176 -7.85 -4.92 12.36
N MET A 177 -7.23 -3.87 11.77
CA MET A 177 -6.96 -3.73 10.32
C MET A 177 -5.68 -4.48 9.90
N SER A 178 -5.40 -5.58 10.57
CA SER A 178 -4.29 -6.48 10.30
C SER A 178 -4.82 -7.89 10.03
N ILE A 179 -4.01 -8.74 9.41
CA ILE A 179 -4.37 -10.13 9.11
C ILE A 179 -3.22 -11.01 9.59
N PRO A 180 -3.47 -12.06 10.39
CA PRO A 180 -2.41 -12.98 10.78
C PRO A 180 -1.85 -13.68 9.54
N ILE A 181 -0.56 -14.01 9.56
CA ILE A 181 0.09 -14.78 8.48
C ILE A 181 0.52 -16.13 9.04
N HIS A 182 0.24 -17.22 8.32
CA HIS A 182 0.58 -18.57 8.75
C HIS A 182 2.10 -18.68 9.07
N PRO A 183 2.49 -19.25 10.22
CA PRO A 183 1.70 -20.14 11.09
C PRO A 183 0.84 -19.46 12.17
N ASN A 184 0.82 -18.13 12.26
CA ASN A 184 -0.05 -17.43 13.19
C ASN A 184 -1.52 -17.62 12.82
N THR A 185 -2.39 -17.89 13.78
CA THR A 185 -3.85 -18.00 13.61
C THR A 185 -4.65 -17.13 14.57
N SER A 186 -3.98 -16.37 15.45
CA SER A 186 -4.64 -15.54 16.45
C SER A 186 -4.93 -14.15 15.89
N HIS A 187 -6.19 -13.73 15.94
CA HIS A 187 -6.60 -12.36 15.62
C HIS A 187 -7.81 -11.97 16.50
N PRO A 188 -7.90 -10.73 17.01
CA PRO A 188 -9.01 -10.29 17.87
C PRO A 188 -10.39 -10.46 17.24
N LEU A 189 -10.49 -10.27 15.92
CA LEU A 189 -11.71 -10.47 15.14
C LEU A 189 -11.81 -11.87 14.49
N SER A 190 -10.99 -12.83 14.91
CA SER A 190 -10.96 -14.19 14.35
C SER A 190 -10.78 -14.24 12.83
N ARG A 191 -9.99 -13.31 12.28
CA ARG A 191 -9.69 -13.28 10.84
C ARG A 191 -8.84 -14.49 10.46
N PRO A 192 -9.17 -15.20 9.37
CA PRO A 192 -8.37 -16.33 8.91
C PRO A 192 -7.02 -15.86 8.39
N SER A 193 -5.99 -16.64 8.71
CA SER A 193 -4.61 -16.35 8.35
C SER A 193 -4.36 -16.36 6.86
N LEU A 194 -3.48 -15.47 6.40
CA LEU A 194 -2.90 -15.56 5.06
C LEU A 194 -2.05 -16.82 4.96
N MET A 195 -2.25 -17.55 3.87
CA MET A 195 -1.62 -18.85 3.62
C MET A 195 -0.59 -18.74 2.48
N PRO A 196 0.60 -18.16 2.71
CA PRO A 196 1.67 -18.22 1.72
C PRO A 196 2.05 -19.68 1.44
N SER A 197 2.55 -19.93 0.24
CA SER A 197 2.93 -21.27 -0.26
C SER A 197 3.90 -22.00 0.68
N LYS A 198 4.77 -21.22 1.34
CA LYS A 198 5.56 -21.64 2.49
C LYS A 198 5.22 -20.70 3.64
N GLY A 199 4.87 -21.24 4.81
CA GLY A 199 4.64 -20.44 6.01
C GLY A 199 5.86 -19.57 6.34
N LEU A 200 5.61 -18.37 6.88
CA LEU A 200 6.69 -17.50 7.29
C LEU A 200 7.50 -18.14 8.42
N PRO A 201 8.82 -17.89 8.51
CA PRO A 201 9.67 -18.49 9.54
C PRO A 201 9.34 -17.99 10.96
N TRP A 202 8.50 -16.96 11.10
CA TRP A 202 8.16 -16.31 12.36
C TRP A 202 6.70 -16.59 12.74
N LYS A 203 6.46 -16.91 14.02
CA LYS A 203 5.16 -17.39 14.52
C LYS A 203 4.10 -16.30 14.75
N ASN A 204 4.51 -15.04 14.88
CA ASN A 204 3.66 -13.95 15.33
C ASN A 204 3.62 -12.82 14.29
N CYS A 205 3.47 -13.16 13.01
CA CYS A 205 3.44 -12.17 11.94
C CYS A 205 2.03 -11.74 11.58
N TYR A 206 1.89 -10.45 11.29
CA TYR A 206 0.66 -9.82 10.83
C TYR A 206 0.95 -8.94 9.63
N GLN A 207 0.08 -8.98 8.62
CA GLN A 207 0.10 -8.07 7.50
C GLN A 207 -0.93 -6.97 7.74
N SER A 208 -0.51 -5.70 7.69
CA SER A 208 -1.47 -4.59 7.74
C SER A 208 -2.05 -4.35 6.36
N THR A 209 -3.38 -4.24 6.27
CA THR A 209 -4.07 -4.04 5.00
C THR A 209 -4.04 -2.58 4.53
N GLN A 210 -3.75 -1.65 5.45
CA GLN A 210 -3.77 -0.21 5.24
C GLN A 210 -2.38 0.44 5.34
N LEU A 211 -1.37 -0.33 5.74
CA LEU A 211 0.01 0.14 5.87
C LEU A 211 0.83 -0.31 4.66
N GLY A 212 0.58 0.35 3.54
CA GLY A 212 1.29 0.13 2.29
C GLY A 212 2.00 1.38 1.77
N SER A 213 2.86 1.18 0.79
CA SER A 213 3.52 2.27 0.06
C SER A 213 3.88 1.80 -1.35
N GLU A 214 4.22 2.76 -2.20
CA GLU A 214 4.73 2.52 -3.54
C GLU A 214 6.18 2.99 -3.57
N VAL A 215 7.06 2.14 -4.10
CA VAL A 215 8.50 2.39 -4.15
C VAL A 215 9.05 1.95 -5.49
N ARG A 216 10.31 2.27 -5.75
CA ARG A 216 11.06 1.73 -6.87
C ARG A 216 12.05 0.71 -6.40
N CYS A 217 12.21 -0.37 -7.16
CA CYS A 217 13.35 -1.26 -6.99
C CYS A 217 14.11 -1.38 -8.31
N LYS A 218 15.40 -1.71 -8.21
CA LYS A 218 16.23 -1.89 -9.39
C LYS A 218 15.66 -3.03 -10.22
N ASN A 219 15.51 -2.79 -11.52
CA ASN A 219 15.17 -3.80 -12.51
C ASN A 219 16.41 -4.68 -12.75
N SER A 220 16.72 -5.55 -11.79
CA SER A 220 17.84 -6.50 -11.85
C SER A 220 17.59 -7.64 -12.83
N HIS A 221 16.34 -7.80 -13.27
CA HIS A 221 15.97 -8.81 -14.24
C HIS A 221 16.58 -8.47 -15.60
N ILE A 222 17.48 -9.33 -16.09
CA ILE A 222 17.90 -9.31 -17.49
C ILE A 222 16.61 -9.44 -18.31
N LEU A 223 16.26 -8.38 -19.04
CA LEU A 223 15.07 -8.34 -19.88
C LEU A 223 14.94 -9.66 -20.65
N GLY A 224 13.87 -10.42 -20.39
CA GLY A 224 13.58 -11.71 -21.02
C GLY A 224 13.81 -12.96 -20.16
N THR A 225 14.41 -12.84 -18.97
CA THR A 225 14.40 -13.96 -18.00
C THR A 225 13.08 -13.94 -17.21
N PRO A 226 12.47 -15.10 -16.89
CA PRO A 226 11.29 -15.15 -16.04
C PRO A 226 11.66 -14.82 -14.59
N TRP A 227 10.80 -14.04 -13.89
CA TRP A 227 10.98 -13.77 -12.46
C TRP A 227 11.19 -15.09 -11.71
N PRO A 228 12.17 -15.17 -10.78
CA PRO A 228 12.37 -16.40 -10.02
C PRO A 228 11.06 -16.79 -9.34
N PRO A 229 10.74 -18.10 -9.26
CA PRO A 229 9.53 -18.55 -8.60
C PRO A 229 9.54 -18.08 -7.14
N ALA A 230 8.47 -17.41 -6.73
CA ALA A 230 8.39 -16.80 -5.41
C ALA A 230 8.52 -17.86 -4.30
N LYS A 231 9.59 -17.77 -3.49
CA LYS A 231 9.84 -18.75 -2.41
C LYS A 231 8.75 -18.69 -1.34
N TYR A 232 8.20 -17.49 -1.13
CA TYR A 232 7.11 -17.18 -0.21
C TYR A 232 5.95 -16.53 -0.98
N GLY A 233 5.61 -17.08 -2.15
CA GLY A 233 4.49 -16.60 -2.93
C GLY A 233 3.13 -16.88 -2.26
N SER A 234 2.20 -15.96 -2.39
CA SER A 234 0.80 -16.17 -2.04
C SER A 234 0.07 -16.75 -3.25
N PRO A 235 -0.74 -17.81 -3.08
CA PRO A 235 -1.66 -18.26 -4.12
C PRO A 235 -2.55 -17.10 -4.60
N SER A 236 -3.00 -17.14 -5.85
CA SER A 236 -3.86 -16.09 -6.43
C SER A 236 -5.12 -15.82 -5.57
N GLN A 237 -5.71 -16.86 -4.99
CA GLN A 237 -6.85 -16.76 -4.09
C GLN A 237 -6.54 -15.91 -2.83
N GLU A 238 -5.34 -16.04 -2.27
CA GLU A 238 -4.92 -15.26 -1.10
C GLU A 238 -4.65 -13.80 -1.48
N SER A 239 -4.13 -13.53 -2.68
CA SER A 239 -4.01 -12.14 -3.18
C SER A 239 -5.38 -11.47 -3.34
N VAL A 240 -6.36 -12.18 -3.92
CA VAL A 240 -7.74 -11.68 -4.04
C VAL A 240 -8.34 -11.43 -2.66
N ARG A 241 -8.16 -12.37 -1.73
CA ARG A 241 -8.65 -12.23 -0.35
C ARG A 241 -8.03 -11.03 0.36
N LEU A 242 -6.72 -10.83 0.22
CA LEU A 242 -6.01 -9.68 0.76
C LEU A 242 -6.57 -8.37 0.18
N GLN A 243 -6.83 -8.32 -1.13
CA GLN A 243 -7.42 -7.14 -1.78
C GLN A 243 -8.83 -6.83 -1.26
N MET A 244 -9.66 -7.87 -1.06
CA MET A 244 -10.99 -7.71 -0.46
C MET A 244 -10.90 -7.16 0.97
N LEU A 245 -10.06 -7.75 1.81
CA LEU A 245 -9.86 -7.31 3.20
C LEU A 245 -9.30 -5.88 3.26
N SER A 246 -8.38 -5.52 2.36
CA SER A 246 -7.89 -4.13 2.24
C SER A 246 -8.97 -3.15 1.83
N SER A 247 -9.88 -3.55 0.93
CA SER A 247 -11.03 -2.74 0.55
C SER A 247 -12.02 -2.55 1.70
N GLU A 248 -12.31 -3.62 2.46
CA GLU A 248 -13.15 -3.58 3.65
C GLU A 248 -12.57 -2.69 4.75
N ASP A 249 -11.29 -2.86 5.07
CA ASP A 249 -10.59 -2.05 6.07
C ASP A 249 -10.46 -0.58 5.63
N GLY A 250 -10.28 -0.33 4.32
CA GLY A 250 -10.29 1.02 3.77
C GLY A 250 -11.66 1.69 3.89
N ASN A 251 -12.74 0.94 3.67
CA ASN A 251 -14.10 1.42 3.91
C ASN A 251 -14.33 1.72 5.40
N TRP A 252 -13.88 0.84 6.28
CA TRP A 252 -13.99 1.03 7.72
C TRP A 252 -13.22 2.27 8.17
N ARG A 253 -11.96 2.43 7.74
CA ARG A 253 -11.13 3.61 8.01
C ARG A 253 -11.79 4.91 7.57
N ARG A 254 -12.39 4.93 6.38
CA ARG A 254 -13.15 6.11 5.89
C ARG A 254 -14.34 6.48 6.78
N ARG A 255 -15.07 5.49 7.31
CA ARG A 255 -16.18 5.76 8.23
C ARG A 255 -15.69 6.34 9.55
N LEU A 256 -14.64 5.76 10.14
CA LEU A 256 -14.04 6.28 11.38
C LEU A 256 -13.61 7.75 11.24
N PHE A 257 -13.03 8.08 10.10
CA PHE A 257 -12.65 9.46 9.78
C PHE A 257 -13.86 10.40 9.71
N SER A 258 -14.90 10.01 8.96
CA SER A 258 -16.13 10.79 8.82
C SER A 258 -16.85 11.01 10.16
N ASP A 259 -16.93 9.96 10.98
CA ASP A 259 -17.59 10.02 12.30
C ASP A 259 -16.84 10.96 13.25
N THR A 260 -15.50 10.93 13.20
CA THR A 260 -14.66 11.83 14.01
C THR A 260 -14.85 13.29 13.62
N GLN A 261 -14.81 13.60 12.31
CA GLN A 261 -15.08 14.97 11.83
C GLN A 261 -16.50 15.45 12.17
N ALA A 262 -17.50 14.56 12.10
CA ALA A 262 -18.86 14.91 12.47
C ALA A 262 -18.97 15.26 13.96
N ALA A 263 -18.29 14.50 14.83
CA ALA A 263 -18.25 14.78 16.26
C ALA A 263 -17.58 16.13 16.58
N GLU A 264 -16.46 16.45 15.91
CA GLU A 264 -15.76 17.73 16.06
C GLU A 264 -16.65 18.92 15.69
N ARG A 265 -17.35 18.85 14.54
CA ARG A 265 -18.30 19.92 14.12
C ARG A 265 -19.45 20.11 15.10
N ILE A 266 -19.95 19.02 15.70
CA ILE A 266 -21.00 19.11 16.73
C ILE A 266 -20.47 19.81 17.98
N SER A 267 -19.22 19.56 18.37
CA SER A 267 -18.60 20.25 19.52
C SER A 267 -18.39 21.74 19.26
N GLU A 268 -17.90 22.12 18.08
CA GLU A 268 -17.67 23.53 17.72
C GLU A 268 -18.96 24.36 17.66
N ASN A 269 -20.08 23.75 17.25
CA ASN A 269 -21.37 24.46 17.21
C ASN A 269 -21.95 24.68 18.60
N LYS A 270 -21.71 23.79 19.57
CA LYS A 270 -22.18 23.98 20.96
C LYS A 270 -21.50 25.16 21.66
N ASP A 271 -20.27 25.48 21.28
CA ASP A 271 -19.54 26.59 21.88
C ASP A 271 -20.04 27.95 21.36
N LYS A 272 -20.51 28.01 20.11
CA LYS A 272 -21.07 29.25 19.51
C LYS A 272 -22.40 29.65 20.12
N ASP A 273 -23.23 28.69 20.52
CA ASP A 273 -24.55 28.97 21.10
C ASP A 273 -24.46 29.50 22.55
N ASN A 274 -23.31 29.35 23.23
CA ASN A 274 -23.14 29.81 24.61
C ASN A 274 -22.69 31.29 24.74
N ASP A 275 -22.01 31.86 23.73
CA ASP A 275 -21.47 33.23 23.80
C ASP A 275 -22.50 34.34 23.52
N ASP A 276 -23.66 34.03 22.91
CA ASP A 276 -24.73 35.02 22.67
C ASP A 276 -25.65 35.24 23.89
N SER A 277 -25.33 34.63 25.04
CA SER A 277 -26.12 34.77 26.28
C SER A 277 -25.79 36.04 27.11
N THR A 278 -24.90 36.92 26.63
CA THR A 278 -24.52 38.14 27.38
C THR A 278 -25.58 39.27 27.34
N ASN A 279 -26.73 39.06 26.72
CA ASN A 279 -27.86 40.00 26.76
C ASN A 279 -29.17 39.32 27.18
N ALA A 280 -29.27 38.84 28.41
CA ALA A 280 -30.57 38.63 29.06
C ALA A 280 -30.55 39.05 30.54
N PRO A 281 -31.65 39.66 31.03
CA PRO A 281 -31.67 40.44 32.25
C PRO A 281 -31.57 39.56 33.50
N ARG A 282 -30.90 40.09 34.54
CA ARG A 282 -31.00 39.59 35.92
C ARG A 282 -32.49 39.44 36.27
N ASN A 283 -32.95 38.23 36.58
CA ASN A 283 -33.79 37.93 37.75
C ASN A 283 -34.31 36.48 37.78
N ALA A 284 -34.39 36.00 39.02
CA ALA A 284 -35.18 34.90 39.57
C ALA A 284 -34.60 33.48 39.48
N ASP A 285 -34.14 33.04 40.66
CA ASP A 285 -33.80 31.68 41.03
C ASP A 285 -34.94 30.69 40.70
N VAL A 286 -34.66 29.71 39.84
CA VAL A 286 -35.47 28.50 39.69
C VAL A 286 -34.54 27.29 39.63
N GLU A 287 -34.60 26.50 40.69
CA GLU A 287 -33.91 25.23 40.86
C GLU A 287 -34.64 24.16 40.02
N ILE A 288 -33.97 23.57 39.02
CA ILE A 288 -34.52 22.45 38.23
C ILE A 288 -33.55 21.27 38.30
N ASP A 289 -34.02 20.21 38.95
CA ASP A 289 -33.38 18.90 39.07
C ASP A 289 -33.65 18.09 37.78
N VAL A 290 -32.58 17.64 37.09
CA VAL A 290 -32.68 16.87 35.84
C VAL A 290 -32.00 15.51 35.99
N HIS A 291 -32.82 14.48 36.15
CA HIS A 291 -32.41 13.08 36.14
C HIS A 291 -32.64 12.45 34.75
N VAL A 292 -31.59 11.91 34.13
CA VAL A 292 -31.65 11.27 32.79
C VAL A 292 -31.39 9.76 32.91
N PRO A 293 -32.29 8.86 32.43
CA PRO A 293 -32.12 7.41 32.60
C PRO A 293 -31.37 6.75 31.42
N LEU A 294 -30.38 5.91 31.78
CA LEU A 294 -29.40 5.26 30.90
C LEU A 294 -29.91 4.00 30.16
N THR A 295 -31.22 3.80 29.99
CA THR A 295 -31.79 2.49 29.58
C THR A 295 -32.04 2.31 28.08
N LYS A 296 -31.88 3.34 27.23
CA LYS A 296 -32.23 3.23 25.80
C LYS A 296 -31.13 2.64 24.89
N MET A 297 -29.88 2.56 25.33
CA MET A 297 -28.78 2.01 24.53
C MET A 297 -28.80 0.47 24.40
N SER A 298 -29.39 -0.24 25.38
CA SER A 298 -29.37 -1.72 25.39
C SER A 298 -30.28 -2.36 24.35
N VAL A 299 -31.41 -1.71 24.02
CA VAL A 299 -32.39 -2.27 23.08
C VAL A 299 -31.87 -2.20 21.64
N PHE A 300 -31.12 -1.15 21.31
CA PHE A 300 -30.52 -0.97 19.99
C PHE A 300 -29.48 -2.06 19.67
N PHE A 301 -28.65 -2.42 20.66
CA PHE A 301 -27.63 -3.46 20.51
C PHE A 301 -28.22 -4.86 20.28
N HIS A 302 -29.35 -5.19 20.90
CA HIS A 302 -29.99 -6.50 20.73
C HIS A 302 -30.70 -6.62 19.37
N LEU A 303 -31.30 -5.53 18.89
CA LEU A 303 -31.97 -5.50 17.58
C LEU A 303 -30.96 -5.63 16.42
N TRP A 304 -29.81 -4.96 16.54
CA TRP A 304 -28.72 -5.02 15.54
C TRP A 304 -28.12 -6.42 15.44
N ARG A 305 -27.93 -7.11 16.58
CA ARG A 305 -27.35 -8.46 16.61
C ARG A 305 -28.29 -9.51 16.02
N ALA A 306 -29.61 -9.36 16.20
CA ALA A 306 -30.63 -10.22 15.59
C ALA A 306 -30.71 -10.06 14.06
N LEU A 307 -30.52 -8.83 13.56
CA LEU A 307 -30.49 -8.54 12.12
C LEU A 307 -29.28 -9.16 11.41
N LEU A 308 -28.10 -9.13 12.04
CA LEU A 308 -26.89 -9.75 11.50
C LEU A 308 -26.98 -11.28 11.42
N GLY A 309 -27.62 -11.93 12.40
CA GLY A 309 -27.80 -13.39 12.40
C GLY A 309 -28.61 -13.91 11.19
N ARG A 310 -29.66 -13.18 10.80
CA ARG A 310 -30.53 -13.57 9.66
C ARG A 310 -29.90 -13.37 8.29
N VAL A 311 -28.91 -12.48 8.18
CA VAL A 311 -28.19 -12.25 6.91
C VAL A 311 -27.21 -13.39 6.63
N VAL A 312 -26.66 -14.03 7.67
CA VAL A 312 -25.77 -15.19 7.52
C VAL A 312 -26.54 -16.44 7.06
N GLU A 313 -27.73 -16.71 7.63
CA GLU A 313 -28.57 -17.84 7.21
C GLU A 313 -29.06 -17.73 5.75
N LEU A 314 -29.25 -16.51 5.24
CA LEU A 314 -29.61 -16.27 3.84
C LEU A 314 -28.46 -16.56 2.87
N PHE A 315 -27.20 -16.45 3.33
CA PHE A 315 -26.03 -16.72 2.50
C PHE A 315 -25.78 -18.22 2.33
N ASP A 316 -25.96 -19.01 3.40
CA ASP A 316 -25.79 -20.47 3.35
C ASP A 316 -26.85 -21.15 2.45
N CYS A 317 -28.08 -20.59 2.41
CA CYS A 317 -29.16 -21.11 1.57
C CYS A 317 -28.92 -20.89 0.06
N VAL A 318 -28.13 -19.86 -0.30
CA VAL A 318 -27.80 -19.55 -1.71
C VAL A 318 -26.64 -20.42 -2.20
N THR A 319 -25.71 -20.80 -1.33
CA THR A 319 -24.57 -21.65 -1.71
C THR A 319 -24.95 -23.10 -1.97
N ASP A 320 -25.96 -23.65 -1.29
CA ASP A 320 -26.43 -25.02 -1.54
C ASP A 320 -27.12 -25.18 -2.91
N SER A 321 -27.74 -24.11 -3.42
CA SER A 321 -28.43 -24.11 -4.71
C SER A 321 -27.48 -24.12 -5.92
N ALA A 322 -26.20 -23.78 -5.73
CA ALA A 322 -25.21 -23.75 -6.80
C ALA A 322 -24.56 -25.13 -7.08
N SER A 323 -24.75 -26.12 -6.21
CA SER A 323 -24.12 -27.44 -6.33
C SER A 323 -24.84 -28.42 -7.30
N VAL A 324 -26.04 -28.07 -7.78
CA VAL A 324 -26.88 -28.97 -8.59
C VAL A 324 -26.65 -28.82 -10.12
N PHE A 325 -25.90 -27.80 -10.58
CA PHE A 325 -25.80 -27.49 -12.02
C PHE A 325 -24.51 -27.95 -12.74
N SER A 326 -23.63 -28.75 -12.11
CA SER A 326 -22.31 -29.03 -12.68
C SER A 326 -22.05 -30.48 -13.13
N ASN A 327 -23.07 -31.32 -13.26
CA ASN A 327 -22.94 -32.68 -13.79
C ASN A 327 -23.84 -32.87 -15.01
N ASP A 328 -23.43 -32.39 -16.18
CA ASP A 328 -23.89 -32.90 -17.50
C ASP A 328 -23.12 -32.20 -18.63
N ALA A 329 -21.82 -32.52 -18.77
CA ALA A 329 -21.05 -32.15 -19.96
C ALA A 329 -19.80 -33.05 -20.12
N SER A 330 -19.99 -34.35 -20.30
CA SER A 330 -18.91 -35.22 -20.81
C SER A 330 -19.49 -36.37 -21.63
N SER A 331 -19.80 -36.11 -22.89
CA SER A 331 -19.92 -37.13 -23.92
C SER A 331 -19.85 -36.44 -25.28
N ILE A 332 -19.24 -37.11 -26.25
CA ILE A 332 -19.08 -36.76 -27.68
C ILE A 332 -17.77 -36.05 -28.02
N CYS A 333 -16.76 -36.84 -28.40
CA CYS A 333 -16.13 -36.81 -29.74
C CYS A 333 -14.97 -37.81 -29.79
N SER A 334 -15.21 -38.93 -30.48
CA SER A 334 -14.20 -39.90 -30.92
C SER A 334 -13.75 -39.54 -32.33
N GLU A 335 -12.46 -39.78 -32.61
CA GLU A 335 -11.84 -40.23 -33.88
C GLU A 335 -12.13 -39.45 -35.18
N ASP A 336 -11.09 -38.84 -35.78
CA ASP A 336 -10.53 -39.37 -37.04
C ASP A 336 -9.22 -38.70 -37.51
N GLU A 337 -8.32 -39.59 -37.91
CA GLU A 337 -7.29 -39.59 -38.97
C GLU A 337 -6.41 -38.36 -39.33
N GLY A 338 -5.10 -38.60 -39.25
CA GLY A 338 -4.28 -38.72 -40.48
C GLY A 338 -3.65 -37.46 -41.07
N GLY A 339 -2.39 -37.18 -40.73
CA GLY A 339 -1.59 -36.17 -41.45
C GLY A 339 -0.08 -36.28 -41.17
N MET A 340 0.62 -37.06 -42.01
CA MET A 340 2.07 -37.16 -42.07
C MET A 340 2.75 -35.79 -42.26
N TYR A 341 3.74 -35.47 -41.41
CA TYR A 341 4.86 -34.61 -41.80
C TYR A 341 6.19 -35.24 -41.36
N LEU A 342 7.02 -35.52 -42.36
CA LEU A 342 8.42 -35.94 -42.26
C LEU A 342 9.28 -34.75 -41.84
N PHE A 343 9.96 -34.84 -40.70
CA PHE A 343 11.17 -34.05 -40.43
C PHE A 343 12.31 -34.99 -40.06
N GLY A 344 13.36 -34.96 -40.88
CA GLY A 344 14.59 -35.71 -40.67
C GLY A 344 15.46 -35.12 -39.55
N PRO A 345 16.49 -35.86 -39.10
CA PRO A 345 17.35 -35.44 -38.00
C PRO A 345 18.36 -34.37 -38.43
N PRO A 346 18.82 -33.50 -37.50
CA PRO A 346 19.86 -32.52 -37.80
C PRO A 346 21.24 -33.18 -37.88
N PRO A 347 22.17 -32.63 -38.69
CA PRO A 347 23.54 -33.13 -38.75
C PRO A 347 24.33 -32.72 -37.51
N SER A 348 25.01 -33.71 -36.94
CA SER A 348 26.11 -33.55 -36.01
C SER A 348 27.30 -32.95 -36.75
N ASP A 349 27.76 -31.76 -36.35
CA ASP A 349 29.12 -31.34 -36.65
C ASP A 349 29.81 -30.74 -35.43
N THR A 350 30.99 -31.30 -35.23
CA THR A 350 31.90 -31.12 -34.11
C THR A 350 32.95 -30.12 -34.57
N MET A 351 33.18 -29.04 -33.81
CA MET A 351 34.38 -28.21 -33.97
C MET A 351 34.97 -27.89 -32.58
N PRO A 352 36.30 -27.97 -32.40
CA PRO A 352 36.95 -27.86 -31.11
C PRO A 352 37.14 -26.39 -30.69
N VAL A 353 36.86 -26.10 -29.42
CA VAL A 353 37.23 -24.84 -28.78
C VAL A 353 38.72 -24.88 -28.45
N ALA A 354 39.46 -23.95 -29.02
CA ALA A 354 40.85 -23.69 -28.70
C ALA A 354 40.98 -23.16 -27.26
N VAL A 355 41.93 -23.73 -26.54
CA VAL A 355 42.37 -23.38 -25.19
C VAL A 355 43.01 -21.99 -25.21
N LEU A 356 42.46 -21.04 -24.44
CA LEU A 356 43.11 -19.75 -24.20
C LEU A 356 44.12 -19.92 -23.04
N GLU A 357 45.40 -19.77 -23.37
CA GLU A 357 46.51 -19.82 -22.40
C GLU A 357 46.45 -18.65 -21.40
N ARG A 358 46.75 -18.97 -20.14
CA ARG A 358 46.95 -18.03 -19.04
C ARG A 358 48.31 -17.37 -19.16
N PHE A 359 48.35 -16.03 -19.20
CA PHE A 359 49.57 -15.27 -18.90
C PHE A 359 49.79 -15.23 -17.38
N ASN A 360 50.83 -15.93 -16.93
CA ASN A 360 51.44 -15.71 -15.62
C ASN A 360 52.44 -14.55 -15.73
N ILE A 361 52.24 -13.49 -14.95
CA ILE A 361 53.26 -12.48 -14.68
C ILE A 361 53.89 -12.84 -13.33
N SER A 362 55.19 -13.18 -13.35
CA SER A 362 56.03 -13.31 -12.16
C SER A 362 56.63 -11.94 -11.81
N PRO A 363 56.80 -11.58 -10.53
CA PRO A 363 57.50 -10.37 -10.16
C PRO A 363 59.01 -10.60 -10.20
N GLY A 364 59.73 -9.60 -10.71
CA GLY A 364 61.18 -9.44 -10.63
C GLY A 364 61.48 -7.96 -10.44
#